data_AF-A0A4Q0YUM2-F1
#
_entry.id   AF-A0A4Q0YUM2-F1
#
_cell.length_a   1.000
_cell.length_b   1.000
_cell.length_c   1.000
_cell.angle_alpha   90.00
_cell.angle_beta   90.00
_cell.angle_gamma   90.00
#
_symmetry.space_group_name_H-M   'P 1'
#
loop_
_entity.id
_entity.type
_entity.pdbx_description
1 polymer ?
#
loop_
_entity_poly.entity_id
_entity_poly.type
_entity_poly.pdbx_seq_one_letter_code
_entity_poly.pdbx_strand_id
1 'polypeptide(L)'
;GTLSVGQQQVRAGAHVIDVSVGFAGRDEREDMNKVVSLYSQKVALPLMPDSTQLPALEEALKQIGGRPIINSVNLEDGEEKFDAVCNLAKKFGAALVCLVIDEVGMAKTKNRKLEVAERIYDLCVNRHGFNPDDLVFDMLTFTIGS
;
A
#
# COMPACT_ATOMS: atom_id res chain seq x y z
N GLY A 1 17.03 -3.21 -16.20
CA GLY A 1 16.37 -2.11 -15.45
C GLY A 1 15.39 -2.70 -14.45
N THR A 2 14.50 -1.92 -13.87
CA THR A 2 13.54 -2.41 -12.85
C THR A 2 12.71 -3.60 -13.36
N LEU A 3 12.26 -3.55 -14.62
CA LEU A 3 11.46 -4.64 -15.23
C LEU A 3 12.14 -6.02 -15.18
N SER A 4 13.46 -6.11 -15.39
CA SER A 4 14.16 -7.40 -15.32
C SER A 4 14.15 -7.95 -13.90
N VAL A 5 14.17 -7.09 -12.87
CA VAL A 5 14.05 -7.48 -11.46
C VAL A 5 12.64 -7.98 -11.18
N GLY A 6 11.59 -7.26 -11.63
CA GLY A 6 10.21 -7.71 -11.50
C GLY A 6 9.98 -9.10 -12.12
N GLN A 7 10.48 -9.32 -13.34
CA GLN A 7 10.37 -10.63 -14.01
C GLN A 7 11.19 -11.74 -13.33
N GLN A 8 12.31 -11.40 -12.68
CA GLN A 8 13.06 -12.36 -11.87
C GLN A 8 12.26 -12.79 -10.64
N GLN A 9 11.58 -11.86 -9.96
CA GLN A 9 10.72 -12.19 -8.82
C GLN A 9 9.53 -13.07 -9.24
N VAL A 10 8.90 -12.81 -10.39
CA VAL A 10 7.87 -13.69 -10.96
C VAL A 10 8.40 -15.12 -11.14
N ARG A 11 9.59 -15.27 -11.75
CA ARG A 11 10.23 -16.59 -11.94
C ARG A 11 10.62 -17.26 -10.63
N ALA A 12 10.89 -16.47 -9.59
CA ALA A 12 11.21 -16.95 -8.25
C ALA A 12 9.95 -17.35 -7.43
N GLY A 13 8.75 -17.20 -7.99
CA GLY A 13 7.50 -17.63 -7.35
C GLY A 13 6.77 -16.54 -6.58
N ALA A 14 7.04 -15.26 -6.86
CA ALA A 14 6.23 -14.17 -6.33
C ALA A 14 4.78 -14.30 -6.81
N HIS A 15 3.84 -13.88 -5.95
CA HIS A 15 2.40 -13.81 -6.29
C HIS A 15 1.92 -12.37 -6.52
N VAL A 16 2.68 -11.39 -6.03
CA VAL A 16 2.43 -9.95 -6.14
C VAL A 16 3.78 -9.27 -6.32
N ILE A 17 3.83 -8.16 -7.06
CA ILE A 17 5.01 -7.30 -7.16
C ILE A 17 4.74 -5.98 -6.44
N ASP A 18 5.49 -5.74 -5.38
CA ASP A 18 5.57 -4.44 -4.71
C ASP A 18 6.32 -3.42 -5.59
N VAL A 19 5.79 -2.20 -5.64
CA VAL A 19 6.34 -1.12 -6.47
C VAL A 19 6.49 0.14 -5.64
N SER A 20 7.66 0.28 -5.00
CA SER A 20 8.10 1.52 -4.38
C SER A 20 9.13 2.24 -5.25
N VAL A 21 8.91 3.53 -5.51
CA VAL A 21 9.84 4.40 -6.25
C VAL A 21 10.27 5.63 -5.45
N GLY A 22 9.88 5.69 -4.17
CA GLY A 22 10.18 6.80 -3.27
C GLY A 22 11.69 6.97 -3.11
N PHE A 23 12.20 8.13 -3.52
CA PHE A 23 13.60 8.50 -3.32
C PHE A 23 13.74 10.03 -3.22
N ALA A 24 14.54 10.48 -2.26
CA ALA A 24 14.73 11.91 -2.03
C ALA A 24 15.27 12.63 -3.28
N GLY A 25 14.60 13.71 -3.68
CA GLY A 25 14.97 14.51 -4.84
C GLY A 25 14.41 14.01 -6.18
N ARG A 26 13.53 13.01 -6.18
CA ARG A 26 12.80 12.56 -7.40
C ARG A 26 11.32 12.90 -7.32
N ASP A 27 10.68 13.10 -8.48
CA ASP A 27 9.22 13.18 -8.58
C ASP A 27 8.66 11.75 -8.55
N GLU A 28 8.20 11.35 -7.37
CA GLU A 28 7.65 10.00 -7.13
C GLU A 28 6.44 9.71 -8.03
N ARG A 29 5.60 10.71 -8.31
CA ARG A 29 4.43 10.55 -9.18
C ARG A 29 4.86 10.25 -10.62
N GLU A 30 5.85 11.00 -11.13
CA GLU A 30 6.38 10.78 -12.48
C GLU A 30 7.02 9.39 -12.61
N ASP A 31 7.82 9.00 -11.62
CA ASP A 31 8.49 7.70 -11.61
C ASP A 31 7.51 6.54 -11.43
N MET A 32 6.49 6.71 -10.59
CA MET A 32 5.46 5.70 -10.36
C MET A 32 4.71 5.43 -11.67
N ASN A 33 4.31 6.48 -12.39
CA ASN A 33 3.67 6.34 -13.70
C ASN A 33 4.56 5.57 -14.68
N LYS A 34 5.85 5.93 -14.79
CA LYS A 34 6.81 5.25 -15.70
C LYS A 34 6.99 3.77 -15.35
N VAL A 35 7.15 3.43 -14.07
CA VAL A 35 7.40 2.05 -13.64
C VAL A 35 6.14 1.21 -13.75
N VAL A 36 5.00 1.70 -13.23
CA VAL A 36 3.75 0.95 -13.22
C VAL A 36 3.22 0.75 -14.65
N SER A 37 3.28 1.76 -15.53
CA SER A 37 2.85 1.58 -16.93
C SER A 37 3.65 0.49 -17.65
N LEU A 38 4.96 0.38 -17.39
CA LEU A 38 5.79 -0.70 -17.93
C LEU A 38 5.45 -2.05 -17.32
N TYR A 39 5.21 -2.10 -16.01
CA TYR A 39 4.92 -3.34 -15.29
C TYR A 39 3.54 -3.89 -15.66
N SER A 40 2.52 -3.06 -15.71
CA SER A 40 1.15 -3.44 -16.13
C SER A 40 1.12 -4.11 -17.51
N GLN A 41 2.08 -3.83 -18.39
CA GLN A 41 2.18 -4.44 -19.72
C GLN A 41 3.02 -5.73 -19.77
N LYS A 42 3.92 -5.94 -18.80
CA LYS A 42 5.01 -6.94 -18.90
C LYS A 42 5.12 -7.88 -17.70
N VAL A 43 4.37 -7.62 -16.64
CA VAL A 43 4.28 -8.42 -15.41
C VAL A 43 2.83 -8.90 -15.29
N ALA A 44 2.63 -10.22 -15.26
CA ALA A 44 1.30 -10.83 -15.21
C ALA A 44 0.71 -10.96 -13.80
N LEU A 45 1.48 -10.58 -12.76
CA LEU A 45 1.05 -10.62 -11.38
C LEU A 45 0.36 -9.32 -10.97
N PRO A 46 -0.54 -9.35 -9.97
CA PRO A 46 -1.02 -8.15 -9.30
C PRO A 46 0.13 -7.25 -8.85
N LEU A 47 -0.10 -5.94 -8.93
CA LEU A 47 0.84 -4.93 -8.47
C LEU A 47 0.38 -4.36 -7.13
N MET A 48 1.35 -4.06 -6.27
CA MET A 48 1.15 -3.40 -4.99
C MET A 48 1.91 -2.06 -5.01
N PRO A 49 1.28 -0.96 -5.46
CA PRO A 49 1.90 0.36 -5.38
C PRO A 49 2.19 0.72 -3.93
N ASP A 50 3.47 1.00 -3.65
CA ASP A 50 3.96 1.35 -2.32
C ASP A 50 4.36 2.83 -2.29
N SER A 51 3.52 3.63 -1.64
CA SER A 51 3.70 5.08 -1.54
C SER A 51 2.90 5.68 -0.40
N THR A 52 3.47 6.72 0.22
CA THR A 52 2.78 7.58 1.20
C THR A 52 2.08 8.78 0.55
N GLN A 53 2.21 8.96 -0.77
CA GLN A 53 1.70 10.11 -1.51
C GLN A 53 0.47 9.72 -2.34
N LEU A 54 -0.69 10.30 -2.00
CA LEU A 54 -1.93 10.08 -2.76
C LEU A 54 -1.79 10.31 -4.28
N PRO A 55 -1.10 11.37 -4.76
CA PRO A 55 -0.93 11.57 -6.20
C PRO A 55 -0.17 10.43 -6.89
N ALA A 56 0.83 9.83 -6.24
CA ALA A 56 1.58 8.71 -6.81
C ALA A 56 0.72 7.43 -6.83
N LEU A 57 -0.03 7.16 -5.75
CA LEU A 57 -0.99 6.07 -5.71
C LEU A 57 -2.05 6.21 -6.80
N GLU A 58 -2.66 7.38 -6.96
CA GLU A 58 -3.69 7.59 -8.00
C GLU A 58 -3.13 7.40 -9.42
N GLU A 59 -1.92 7.87 -9.70
CA GLU A 59 -1.28 7.63 -11.01
C GLU A 59 -0.98 6.15 -11.25
N ALA A 60 -0.54 5.41 -10.23
CA ALA A 60 -0.34 3.96 -10.34
C ALA A 60 -1.66 3.24 -10.66
N LEU A 61 -2.71 3.52 -9.87
CA LEU A 61 -3.99 2.82 -9.96
C LEU A 61 -4.67 3.01 -11.32
N LYS A 62 -4.52 4.19 -11.95
CA LYS A 62 -5.00 4.44 -13.33
C LYS A 62 -4.40 3.50 -14.38
N GLN A 63 -3.21 2.95 -14.13
CA GLN A 63 -2.48 2.10 -15.07
C GLN A 63 -2.69 0.60 -14.82
N ILE A 64 -3.36 0.21 -13.74
CA ILE A 64 -3.50 -1.20 -13.33
C ILE A 64 -4.87 -1.70 -13.78
N GLY A 65 -4.90 -2.63 -14.74
CA GLY A 65 -6.15 -3.23 -15.23
C GLY A 65 -6.71 -4.37 -14.34
N GLY A 66 -5.88 -4.92 -13.45
CA GLY A 66 -6.28 -5.92 -12.45
C GLY A 66 -6.70 -5.29 -11.13
N ARG A 67 -6.87 -6.11 -10.09
CA ARG A 67 -7.12 -5.64 -8.72
C ARG A 67 -5.79 -5.33 -8.00
N PRO A 68 -5.46 -4.05 -7.70
CA PRO A 68 -4.24 -3.71 -6.99
C PRO A 68 -4.38 -3.87 -5.47
N ILE A 69 -3.24 -3.86 -4.79
CA ILE A 69 -3.16 -3.73 -3.33
C ILE A 69 -2.46 -2.40 -3.04
N ILE A 70 -3.09 -1.47 -2.32
CA ILE A 70 -2.40 -0.24 -1.93
C ILE A 70 -1.56 -0.53 -0.69
N ASN A 71 -0.26 -0.27 -0.79
CA ASN A 71 0.65 -0.22 0.34
C ASN A 71 0.99 1.26 0.61
N SER A 72 0.38 1.92 1.57
CA SER A 72 -0.55 1.42 2.60
C SER A 72 -1.54 2.52 3.01
N VAL A 73 -2.42 2.19 3.96
CA VAL A 73 -3.18 3.15 4.74
C VAL A 73 -2.76 3.09 6.21
N ASN A 74 -2.76 4.24 6.89
CA ASN A 74 -2.49 4.37 8.32
C ASN A 74 -3.08 5.69 8.85
N LEU A 75 -2.93 5.92 10.16
CA LEU A 75 -3.48 7.08 10.87
C LEU A 75 -2.39 8.08 11.30
N GLU A 76 -1.18 8.03 10.73
CA GLU A 76 -0.04 8.90 11.12
C GLU A 76 -0.40 10.39 11.01
N ASP A 77 -1.01 10.77 9.88
CA ASP A 77 -1.48 12.13 9.61
C ASP A 77 -2.97 12.33 9.99
N GLY A 78 -3.52 11.42 10.82
CA GLY A 78 -4.93 11.41 11.22
C GLY A 78 -5.90 10.88 10.17
N GLU A 79 -7.19 11.01 10.46
CA GLU A 79 -8.26 10.36 9.68
C GLU A 79 -8.52 10.98 8.30
N GLU A 80 -8.15 12.26 8.06
CA GLU A 80 -8.39 12.90 6.76
C GLU A 80 -7.61 12.21 5.63
N LYS A 81 -6.31 11.96 5.83
CA LYS A 81 -5.48 11.24 4.86
C LYS A 81 -5.90 9.77 4.76
N PHE A 82 -6.22 9.14 5.88
CA PHE A 82 -6.76 7.78 5.93
C PHE A 82 -8.02 7.64 5.06
N ASP A 83 -8.99 8.54 5.25
CA ASP A 83 -10.25 8.57 4.51
C ASP A 83 -10.01 8.82 3.02
N ALA A 84 -9.04 9.67 2.67
CA ALA A 84 -8.68 9.92 1.28
C ALA A 84 -8.07 8.68 0.59
N VAL A 85 -7.21 7.93 1.27
CA VAL A 85 -6.68 6.65 0.75
C VAL A 85 -7.79 5.60 0.64
N CYS A 86 -8.68 5.50 1.64
CA CYS A 86 -9.82 4.58 1.59
C CYS A 86 -10.76 4.89 0.41
N ASN A 87 -11.09 6.15 0.20
CA ASN A 87 -11.90 6.59 -0.95
C ASN A 87 -11.22 6.26 -2.29
N LEU A 88 -9.91 6.45 -2.38
CA LEU A 88 -9.13 6.09 -3.56
C LEU A 88 -9.15 4.58 -3.80
N ALA A 89 -8.95 3.77 -2.76
CA ALA A 89 -9.02 2.33 -2.84
C ALA A 89 -10.40 1.84 -3.31
N LYS A 90 -11.49 2.41 -2.77
CA LYS A 90 -12.86 2.08 -3.21
C LYS A 90 -13.10 2.46 -4.67
N LYS A 91 -12.63 3.64 -5.10
CA LYS A 91 -12.74 4.12 -6.49
C LYS A 91 -12.09 3.15 -7.49
N PHE A 92 -10.96 2.55 -7.13
CA PHE A 92 -10.20 1.65 -8.01
C PHE A 92 -10.36 0.15 -7.68
N GLY A 93 -11.21 -0.20 -6.72
CA GLY A 93 -11.44 -1.59 -6.29
C GLY A 93 -10.23 -2.25 -5.61
N ALA A 94 -9.32 -1.46 -5.02
CA ALA A 94 -8.08 -1.95 -4.42
C ALA A 94 -8.30 -2.61 -3.05
N ALA A 95 -7.45 -3.59 -2.73
CA ALA A 95 -7.24 -4.05 -1.36
C ALA A 95 -6.27 -3.10 -0.62
N LEU A 96 -6.18 -3.21 0.71
CA LEU A 96 -5.38 -2.31 1.55
C LEU A 96 -4.39 -3.09 2.42
N VAL A 97 -3.13 -2.65 2.42
CA VAL A 97 -2.23 -2.90 3.55
C VAL A 97 -2.51 -1.85 4.63
N CYS A 98 -2.82 -2.29 5.84
CA CYS A 98 -3.15 -1.47 6.99
C CYS A 98 -1.96 -1.47 7.96
N LEU A 99 -1.14 -0.42 7.96
CA LEU A 99 -0.02 -0.30 8.91
C LEU A 99 -0.54 0.15 10.27
N VAL A 100 -0.11 -0.52 11.34
CA VAL A 100 -0.44 -0.12 12.73
C VAL A 100 0.38 1.08 13.20
N ILE A 101 0.19 2.21 12.52
CA ILE A 101 0.75 3.53 12.82
C ILE A 101 -0.42 4.48 13.00
N ASP A 102 -0.40 5.27 14.07
CA ASP A 102 -1.38 6.32 14.32
C ASP A 102 -0.72 7.64 14.71
N GLU A 103 -1.49 8.61 15.20
CA GLU A 103 -1.04 9.96 15.50
C GLU A 103 0.04 10.00 16.61
N VAL A 104 0.17 8.91 17.39
CA VAL A 104 1.23 8.75 18.40
C VAL A 104 2.51 8.16 17.78
N GLY A 105 2.40 7.59 16.58
CA GLY A 105 3.47 6.97 15.81
C GLY A 105 3.35 5.45 15.72
N MET A 106 4.47 4.80 15.45
CA MET A 106 4.50 3.36 15.19
C MET A 106 4.17 2.52 16.44
N ALA A 107 3.22 1.59 16.33
CA ALA A 107 2.88 0.68 17.42
C ALA A 107 3.98 -0.38 17.65
N LYS A 108 4.69 -0.29 18.80
CA LYS A 108 5.82 -1.18 19.12
C LYS A 108 5.43 -2.37 20.00
N THR A 109 4.51 -2.20 20.94
CA THR A 109 4.10 -3.26 21.89
C THR A 109 2.89 -4.03 21.35
N LYS A 110 2.71 -5.28 21.79
CA LYS A 110 1.54 -6.11 21.41
C LYS A 110 0.22 -5.36 21.65
N ASN A 111 0.05 -4.76 22.82
CA ASN A 111 -1.21 -4.09 23.17
C ASN A 111 -1.46 -2.89 22.26
N ARG A 112 -0.44 -2.08 22.00
CA ARG A 112 -0.58 -0.92 21.10
C ARG A 112 -0.88 -1.35 19.66
N LYS A 113 -0.23 -2.42 19.21
CA LYS A 113 -0.46 -3.01 17.88
C LYS A 113 -1.93 -3.46 17.71
N LEU A 114 -2.50 -4.11 18.72
CA LEU A 114 -3.91 -4.53 18.70
C LEU A 114 -4.86 -3.33 18.73
N GLU A 115 -4.63 -2.36 19.62
CA GLU A 115 -5.45 -1.16 19.74
C GLU A 115 -5.55 -0.37 18.42
N VAL A 116 -4.40 -0.15 17.76
CA VAL A 116 -4.37 0.56 16.48
C VAL A 116 -4.99 -0.28 15.36
N ALA A 117 -4.75 -1.60 15.33
CA ALA A 117 -5.37 -2.49 14.35
C ALA A 117 -6.91 -2.52 14.47
N GLU A 118 -7.44 -2.59 15.69
CA GLU A 118 -8.88 -2.56 15.96
C GLU A 118 -9.51 -1.25 15.50
N ARG A 119 -8.85 -0.11 15.77
CA ARG A 119 -9.31 1.20 15.29
C ARG A 119 -9.33 1.26 13.76
N ILE A 120 -8.24 0.85 13.10
CA ILE A 120 -8.17 0.84 11.63
C ILE A 120 -9.22 -0.10 11.03
N TYR A 121 -9.43 -1.27 11.63
CA TYR A 121 -10.46 -2.22 11.19
C TYR A 121 -11.86 -1.61 11.26
N ASP A 122 -12.23 -0.99 12.39
CA ASP A 122 -13.52 -0.33 12.57
C ASP A 122 -13.74 0.76 11.50
N LEU A 123 -12.72 1.59 11.25
CA LEU A 123 -12.78 2.62 10.22
C LEU A 123 -12.93 2.02 8.81
N CYS A 124 -12.12 1.03 8.44
CA CYS A 124 -12.22 0.39 7.13
C CYS A 124 -13.58 -0.29 6.93
N VAL A 125 -14.01 -1.11 7.88
CA VAL A 125 -15.19 -1.98 7.71
C VAL A 125 -16.48 -1.21 7.98
N ASN A 126 -16.59 -0.51 9.11
CA ASN A 126 -17.85 0.10 9.53
C ASN A 126 -18.05 1.49 8.93
N ARG A 127 -16.99 2.29 8.73
CA ARG A 127 -17.12 3.62 8.09
C ARG A 127 -17.03 3.55 6.56
N HIS A 128 -16.03 2.85 6.02
CA HIS A 128 -15.77 2.82 4.57
C HIS A 128 -16.36 1.59 3.84
N GLY A 129 -16.91 0.63 4.58
CA GLY A 129 -17.60 -0.53 3.99
C GLY A 129 -16.67 -1.43 3.19
N PHE A 130 -15.43 -1.65 3.65
CA PHE A 130 -14.55 -2.67 3.09
C PHE A 130 -15.00 -4.07 3.51
N ASN A 131 -14.78 -5.07 2.63
CA ASN A 131 -14.81 -6.47 3.06
C ASN A 131 -13.55 -6.72 3.91
N PRO A 132 -13.64 -7.31 5.12
CA PRO A 132 -12.49 -7.72 5.91
C PRO A 132 -11.43 -8.51 5.13
N ASP A 133 -11.84 -9.33 4.16
CA ASP A 133 -10.92 -10.11 3.32
C ASP A 133 -10.02 -9.26 2.40
N ASP A 134 -10.34 -7.98 2.24
CA ASP A 134 -9.57 -7.02 1.45
C ASP A 134 -8.51 -6.26 2.27
N LEU A 135 -8.43 -6.55 3.57
CA LEU A 135 -7.55 -5.86 4.51
C LEU A 135 -6.39 -6.78 4.93
N VAL A 136 -5.17 -6.32 4.73
CA VAL A 136 -3.95 -6.99 5.17
C VAL A 136 -3.30 -6.13 6.25
N PHE A 137 -3.37 -6.57 7.50
CA PHE A 137 -2.74 -5.83 8.61
C PHE A 137 -1.24 -6.09 8.66
N ASP A 138 -0.46 -5.04 8.45
CA ASP A 138 0.97 -5.06 8.73
C ASP A 138 1.18 -4.63 10.19
N MET A 139 1.50 -5.64 11.00
CA MET A 139 1.74 -5.49 12.43
C MET A 139 3.13 -4.92 12.74
N LEU A 140 3.84 -4.32 11.78
CA LEU A 140 5.18 -3.71 11.85
C LEU A 140 6.28 -4.63 12.35
N THR A 141 7.20 -4.97 11.44
CA THR A 141 8.45 -5.68 11.76
C THR A 141 9.57 -4.70 12.09
N PHE A 142 10.19 -4.85 13.25
CA PHE A 142 11.31 -4.01 13.70
C PHE A 142 12.62 -4.81 13.79
N THR A 143 13.75 -4.13 13.60
CA THR A 143 15.09 -4.71 13.78
C THR A 143 15.33 -5.11 15.24
N ILE A 144 15.84 -6.32 15.45
CA ILE A 144 16.14 -6.88 16.79
C ILE A 144 17.65 -6.89 17.14
N GLY A 145 18.53 -6.60 16.17
CA GLY A 145 19.98 -6.56 16.36
C GLY A 145 20.52 -5.16 16.11
N SER A 146 21.10 -4.56 17.16
CA SER A 146 21.85 -3.30 17.12
C SER A 146 23.30 -3.54 17.52
#